data_AF-A0A2U0I521-F1
#
_entry.id   AF-A0A2U0I521-F1
#
_cell.length_a   1.000
_cell.length_b   1.000
_cell.length_c   1.000
_cell.angle_alpha   90.00
_cell.angle_beta   90.00
_cell.angle_gamma   90.00
#
_symmetry.space_group_name_H-M   'P 1'
#
loop_
_entity.id
_entity.type
_entity.pdbx_description
1 polymer ?
#
loop_
_entity_poly.entity_id
_entity_poly.type
_entity_poly.pdbx_seq_one_letter_code
_entity_poly.pdbx_strand_id
1 'polypeptide(L)'
;MKNFVTENLDENDIIFIVNIGSDSKYFGLEGMIKIRRKLPTTVEIIVSQMGSNISKIICRTQNKSDLQFISENLLVEVIKV
;
A
#
# COMPACT_ATOMS: atom_id res chain seq x y z
N MET A 1 -11.04 -15.90 -13.25
CA MET A 1 -10.31 -14.95 -12.37
C MET A 1 -9.58 -13.98 -13.27
N LYS A 2 -9.75 -12.67 -13.07
CA LYS A 2 -9.12 -11.65 -13.92
C LYS A 2 -7.61 -11.71 -13.71
N ASN A 3 -6.87 -11.84 -14.81
CA ASN A 3 -5.42 -11.73 -14.84
C ASN A 3 -5.02 -10.42 -14.14
N PHE A 4 -4.21 -10.54 -13.08
CA PHE A 4 -3.50 -9.40 -12.53
C PHE A 4 -2.61 -8.86 -13.65
N VAL A 5 -2.74 -7.57 -13.95
CA VAL A 5 -1.90 -6.87 -14.90
C VAL A 5 -0.47 -6.90 -14.33
N THR A 6 0.33 -7.86 -14.79
CA THR A 6 1.79 -7.93 -14.56
C THR A 6 2.58 -7.23 -15.67
N GLU A 7 1.91 -6.47 -16.55
CA GLU A 7 2.59 -5.79 -17.63
C GLU A 7 3.04 -4.39 -17.15
N ASN A 8 4.37 -4.23 -17.04
CA ASN A 8 5.16 -3.04 -16.66
C ASN A 8 5.46 -2.84 -15.16
N LEU A 9 6.07 -3.84 -14.52
CA LEU A 9 6.89 -3.59 -13.33
C LEU A 9 8.32 -3.25 -13.77
N ASP A 10 8.76 -2.02 -13.48
CA ASP A 10 10.13 -1.56 -13.72
C ASP A 10 11.12 -2.27 -12.77
N GLU A 11 12.38 -2.35 -13.14
CA GLU A 11 13.44 -2.86 -12.27
C GLU A 11 13.62 -1.97 -11.04
N ASN A 12 13.30 -0.68 -11.15
CA ASN A 12 13.38 0.30 -10.08
C ASN A 12 12.11 0.40 -9.22
N ASP A 13 11.07 -0.38 -9.54
CA ASP A 13 9.82 -0.38 -8.79
C ASP A 13 9.97 -1.11 -7.44
N ILE A 14 9.72 -0.38 -6.36
CA ILE A 14 9.59 -0.88 -4.99
C ILE A 14 8.12 -1.19 -4.74
N ILE A 15 7.84 -2.45 -4.38
CA ILE A 15 6.49 -2.94 -4.12
C ILE A 15 6.37 -3.31 -2.65
N PHE A 16 5.36 -2.76 -1.98
CA PHE A 16 5.11 -3.01 -0.56
C PHE A 16 3.62 -3.10 -0.26
N ILE A 17 3.30 -3.78 0.84
CA ILE A 17 1.95 -3.98 1.37
C ILE A 17 1.81 -3.16 2.64
N VAL A 18 0.81 -2.30 2.69
CA VAL A 18 0.36 -1.67 3.93
C VAL A 18 -0.72 -2.56 4.55
N ASN A 19 -0.44 -3.07 5.75
CA ASN A 19 -1.37 -3.88 6.53
C ASN A 19 -2.11 -2.99 7.55
N ILE A 20 -3.44 -3.07 7.59
CA ILE A 20 -4.29 -2.24 8.45
C ILE A 20 -5.23 -3.15 9.24
N GLY A 21 -4.92 -3.35 10.52
CA GLY A 21 -5.76 -4.11 11.44
C GLY A 21 -7.07 -3.39 11.79
N SER A 22 -8.06 -4.15 12.25
CA SER A 22 -9.38 -3.66 12.67
C SER A 22 -9.35 -2.72 13.88
N ASP A 23 -8.28 -2.78 14.66
CA ASP A 23 -7.94 -1.89 15.76
C ASP A 23 -7.35 -0.54 15.29
N SER A 24 -6.97 -0.42 14.02
CA SER A 24 -6.46 0.82 13.45
C SER A 24 -7.59 1.83 13.24
N LYS A 25 -7.31 3.10 13.57
CA LYS A 25 -8.15 4.24 13.16
C LYS A 25 -8.30 4.42 11.64
N TYR A 26 -7.53 3.66 10.86
CA TYR A 26 -7.57 3.62 9.40
C TYR A 26 -8.26 2.38 8.84
N PHE A 27 -8.91 1.57 9.67
CA PHE A 27 -9.68 0.42 9.20
C PHE A 27 -10.99 0.83 8.50
N GLY A 28 -11.45 -0.01 7.58
CA GLY A 28 -12.68 0.22 6.81
C GLY A 28 -12.51 1.25 5.68
N LEU A 29 -13.61 1.50 4.96
CA LEU A 29 -13.60 2.33 3.75
C LEU A 29 -13.11 3.76 4.00
N GLU A 30 -13.59 4.41 5.08
CA GLU A 30 -13.20 5.78 5.41
C GLU A 30 -11.71 5.87 5.77
N GLY A 31 -11.20 4.89 6.49
CA GLY A 31 -9.79 4.80 6.85
C GLY A 31 -8.88 4.58 5.63
N MET A 32 -9.32 3.75 4.67
CA MET A 32 -8.64 3.56 3.39
C MET A 32 -8.54 4.86 2.59
N ILE A 33 -9.62 5.66 2.55
CA ILE A 33 -9.64 6.97 1.89
C ILE A 33 -8.66 7.93 2.58
N LYS A 34 -8.59 7.91 3.92
CA LYS A 34 -7.64 8.73 4.69
C LYS A 34 -6.18 8.34 4.40
N ILE A 35 -5.87 7.04 4.33
CA ILE A 35 -4.52 6.58 3.98
C ILE A 35 -4.15 7.05 2.58
N ARG A 36 -5.03 6.90 1.59
CA ARG A 36 -4.75 7.34 0.22
C ARG A 36 -4.38 8.83 0.13
N ARG A 37 -4.96 9.69 0.99
CA ARG A 37 -4.62 11.12 1.06
C ARG A 37 -3.30 11.42 1.79
N LYS A 38 -2.80 10.46 2.59
CA LYS A 38 -1.54 10.58 3.32
C LYS A 38 -0.35 9.99 2.60
N LEU A 39 -0.58 9.12 1.61
CA LEU A 39 0.50 8.57 0.80
C LEU A 39 1.16 9.70 -0.02
N PRO A 40 2.49 9.69 -0.19
CA PRO A 40 3.17 10.56 -1.14
C PRO A 40 2.54 10.46 -2.53
N THR A 41 2.53 11.56 -3.29
CA THR A 41 1.94 11.60 -4.64
C THR A 41 2.65 10.69 -5.64
N THR A 42 3.90 10.31 -5.34
CA THR A 42 4.73 9.35 -6.08
C THR A 42 4.38 7.89 -5.81
N VAL A 43 3.56 7.62 -4.78
CA VAL A 43 3.10 6.27 -4.46
C VAL A 43 1.81 5.97 -5.21
N GLU A 44 1.85 4.90 -5.99
CA GLU A 44 0.70 4.37 -6.69
C GLU A 44 0.08 3.22 -5.88
N ILE A 45 -1.24 3.22 -5.76
CA ILE A 45 -1.99 2.09 -5.20
C ILE A 45 -2.35 1.15 -6.35
N ILE A 46 -1.81 -0.06 -6.32
CA ILE A 46 -2.10 -1.10 -7.32
C ILE A 46 -3.42 -1.79 -6.97
N VAL A 47 -3.56 -2.23 -5.71
CA VAL A 47 -4.73 -2.99 -5.23
C VAL A 47 -5.05 -2.62 -3.79
N SER A 48 -6.34 -2.53 -3.48
CA SER A 48 -6.84 -2.50 -2.11
C SER A 48 -7.74 -3.71 -1.87
N GLN A 49 -7.48 -4.44 -0.79
CA GLN A 49 -8.28 -5.58 -0.36
C GLN A 49 -8.79 -5.34 1.05
N MET A 50 -10.10 -5.25 1.22
CA MET A 50 -10.73 -5.21 2.54
C MET A 50 -10.92 -6.62 3.08
N GLY A 51 -10.55 -6.83 4.34
CA GLY A 51 -10.85 -8.04 5.09
C GLY A 51 -11.64 -7.73 6.35
N SER A 52 -12.14 -8.77 7.02
CA SER A 52 -12.91 -8.63 8.27
C SER A 52 -12.06 -8.14 9.44
N ASN A 53 -10.78 -8.54 9.50
CA ASN A 53 -9.87 -8.19 10.59
C ASN A 53 -8.65 -7.39 10.10
N ILE A 54 -8.23 -7.59 8.85
CA ILE A 54 -7.07 -6.93 8.26
C ILE A 54 -7.44 -6.50 6.85
N SER A 55 -7.22 -5.22 6.54
CA SER A 55 -7.23 -4.70 5.17
C SER A 55 -5.81 -4.52 4.68
N LYS A 56 -5.59 -4.71 3.37
CA LYS A 56 -4.29 -4.63 2.73
C LYS A 56 -4.33 -3.63 1.57
N ILE A 57 -3.31 -2.80 1.46
CA ILE A 57 -3.06 -1.96 0.28
C ILE A 57 -1.74 -2.39 -0.32
N ILE A 58 -1.75 -2.79 -1.59
CA ILE A 58 -0.54 -3.05 -2.36
C ILE A 58 -0.18 -1.74 -3.07
N CYS A 59 1.01 -1.25 -2.77
CA CYS A 59 1.53 0.02 -3.25
C CYS A 59 2.80 -0.19 -4.07
N ARG A 60 3.08 0.78 -4.95
CA ARG A 60 4.25 0.88 -5.78
C ARG A 60 4.87 2.27 -5.69
N THR A 61 6.19 2.35 -5.66
CA THR A 61 6.94 3.60 -5.82
C THR A 61 8.30 3.32 -6.43
N GLN A 62 8.90 4.30 -7.10
CA GLN A 62 10.32 4.28 -7.50
C GLN A 62 11.20 5.05 -6.51
N ASN A 63 10.60 5.66 -5.50
CA ASN A 63 11.29 6.49 -4.53
C ASN A 63 11.42 5.80 -3.17
N LYS A 64 12.65 5.45 -2.80
CA LYS A 64 12.97 4.80 -1.51
C LYS A 64 12.55 5.63 -0.30
N SER A 65 12.53 6.96 -0.38
CA SER A 65 12.12 7.80 0.76
C SER A 65 10.64 7.65 1.11
N ASP A 66 9.79 7.28 0.14
CA ASP A 66 8.36 7.07 0.38
C ASP A 66 8.13 5.90 1.32
N LEU A 67 8.90 4.82 1.14
CA LEU A 67 8.82 3.64 1.99
C LEU A 67 9.17 3.98 3.44
N GLN A 68 10.22 4.77 3.65
CA GLN A 68 10.62 5.23 4.99
C GLN A 68 9.48 6.03 5.65
N PHE A 69 8.96 7.05 4.97
CA PHE A 69 7.87 7.87 5.47
C PHE A 69 6.62 7.06 5.86
N ILE A 70 6.25 6.06 5.04
CA ILE A 70 5.07 5.23 5.31
C ILE A 70 5.33 4.27 6.46
N SER A 71 6.51 3.64 6.50
CA SER A 71 6.89 2.67 7.54
C SER A 71 6.95 3.27 8.95
N GLU A 72 7.20 4.59 9.06
CA GLU A 72 7.16 5.31 10.34
C GLU A 72 5.75 5.41 10.93
N ASN A 73 4.71 5.30 10.09
CA ASN A 73 3.33 5.59 10.47
C ASN A 73 2.39 4.40 10.35
N LEU A 74 2.74 3.39 9.56
CA LEU A 74 1.89 2.25 9.22
C LEU A 74 2.70 0.96 9.21
N LEU A 75 2.03 -0.16 9.45
CA LEU A 75 2.65 -1.48 9.33
C LEU A 75 2.83 -1.83 7.85
N VAL A 76 4.08 -1.96 7.43
CA VAL A 76 4.45 -2.22 6.03
C VAL A 76 5.22 -3.54 5.91
N GLU A 77 4.87 -4.33 4.90
CA GLU A 77 5.59 -5.53 4.47
C GLU A 77 6.12 -5.30 3.05
N VAL A 78 7.44 -5.41 2.85
CA VAL A 78 8.06 -5.16 1.55
C VAL A 78 8.14 -6.45 0.74
N ILE A 79 7.67 -6.43 -0.51
CA ILE A 79 7.69 -7.59 -1.42
C ILE A 79 8.91 -7.55 -2.34
N LYS A 80 9.22 -6.37 -2.89
CA LYS A 80 10.29 -6.13 -3.87
C LYS A 80 10.88 -4.74 -3.67
N VAL A 81 12.20 -4.61 -3.80
CA VAL A 81 12.96 -3.34 -3.79
C VAL A 81 13.81 -3.26 -5.04
#